data_AF-A0A6V8PUH9-F1
#
_entry.id   AF-A0A6V8PUH9-F1
#
_cell.length_a   1.000
_cell.length_b   1.000
_cell.length_c   1.000
_cell.angle_alpha   90.00
_cell.angle_beta   90.00
_cell.angle_gamma   90.00
#
_symmetry.space_group_name_H-M   'P 1'
#
loop_
_entity.id
_entity.type
_entity.pdbx_description
1 polymer ?
#
loop_
_entity_poly.entity_id
_entity_poly.type
_entity_poly.pdbx_seq_one_letter_code
_entity_poly.pdbx_strand_id
1 'polypeptide(L)' 'VADLEGKNLIRERIAGNPSDPEEASQRLALKLLDQGAREILREIRSISS' A
#
# COMPACT_ATOMS: atom_id res chain seq x y z
N VAL A 1 1.92 -1.22 -4.32
CA VAL A 1 2.83 -2.04 -3.50
C VAL A 1 3.17 -3.28 -4.30
N ALA A 2 4.44 -3.56 -4.52
CA ALA A 2 4.89 -4.73 -5.28
C ALA A 2 5.86 -5.56 -4.45
N ASP A 3 5.90 -6.86 -4.68
CA ASP A 3 6.97 -7.70 -4.14
C ASP A 3 8.30 -7.45 -4.86
N LEU A 4 9.39 -8.01 -4.31
CA LEU A 4 10.74 -7.82 -4.83
C LEU A 4 10.96 -8.47 -6.20
N GLU A 5 10.15 -9.47 -6.53
CA GLU A 5 10.21 -10.18 -7.82
C GLU A 5 9.31 -9.54 -8.89
N GLY A 6 8.50 -8.54 -8.52
CA GLY A 6 7.48 -7.92 -9.37
C GLY A 6 6.31 -8.83 -9.76
N LYS A 7 6.15 -9.99 -9.11
CA LYS A 7 5.11 -10.99 -9.46
C LYS A 7 3.75 -10.59 -8.92
N ASN A 8 3.72 -10.01 -7.72
CA ASN A 8 2.52 -9.50 -7.09
C ASN A 8 2.55 -7.97 -7.08
N LEU A 9 1.48 -7.36 -7.58
CA LEU A 9 1.28 -5.92 -7.58
C LEU A 9 -0.11 -5.58 -7.06
N ILE A 10 -0.15 -4.80 -5.99
CA ILE A 10 -1.37 -4.22 -5.42
C ILE A 10 -1.37 -2.74 -5.76
N ARG A 11 -2.40 -2.30 -6.49
CA ARG A 11 -2.55 -0.92 -6.94
C ARG A 11 -3.99 -0.47 -6.73
N GLU A 12 -4.14 0.74 -6.23
CA GLU A 12 -5.44 1.36 -6.02
C GLU A 12 -5.36 2.85 -6.34
N ARG A 13 -6.50 3.45 -6.66
CA ARG A 13 -6.66 4.91 -6.81
C ARG A 13 -7.91 5.36 -6.08
N ILE A 14 -7.81 6.49 -5.41
CA ILE A 14 -8.98 7.16 -4.82
C ILE A 14 -9.02 8.63 -5.24
N ALA A 15 -10.23 9.18 -5.32
CA ALA A 15 -10.42 10.62 -5.34
C ALA A 15 -10.37 11.16 -3.91
N GLY A 16 -9.80 12.35 -3.74
CA GLY A 16 -9.65 13.01 -2.44
C GLY A 16 -10.08 14.47 -2.49
N ASN A 17 -10.30 15.05 -1.31
CA ASN A 17 -10.51 16.48 -1.16
C ASN A 17 -9.16 17.21 -1.29
N PRO A 18 -8.98 18.18 -2.20
CA PRO A 18 -7.74 18.94 -2.30
C PRO A 18 -7.37 19.72 -1.05
N SER A 19 -8.37 20.11 -0.23
CA SER A 19 -8.14 20.80 1.04
C SER A 19 -7.68 19.87 2.17
N ASP A 20 -7.79 18.56 1.99
CA ASP A 20 -7.34 17.54 2.95
C ASP A 20 -6.75 16.32 2.21
N PRO A 21 -5.55 16.44 1.65
CA PRO A 21 -4.90 15.36 0.93
C PRO A 21 -4.42 14.23 1.86
N GLU A 22 -4.28 14.49 3.16
CA GLU A 22 -3.83 13.51 4.13
C GLU A 22 -4.90 12.44 4.37
N GLU A 23 -6.15 12.85 4.53
CA GLU A 23 -7.29 11.92 4.66
C GLU A 23 -7.33 10.91 3.51
N ALA A 24 -7.16 11.40 2.27
CA ALA A 24 -7.12 10.56 1.10
C ALA A 24 -5.91 9.60 1.13
N SER A 25 -4.75 10.10 1.53
CA SER A 25 -3.53 9.28 1.63
C SER A 25 -3.66 8.16 2.67
N GLN A 26 -4.25 8.46 3.83
CA GLN A 26 -4.50 7.49 4.90
C GLN A 26 -5.49 6.41 4.45
N ARG A 27 -6.59 6.81 3.78
CA ARG A 27 -7.57 5.85 3.24
C ARG A 27 -6.99 4.97 2.16
N LEU A 28 -6.17 5.52 1.27
CA LEU A 28 -5.48 4.74 0.24
C LEU A 28 -4.56 3.70 0.89
N ALA A 29 -3.78 4.10 1.90
CA ALA A 29 -2.91 3.18 2.63
C ALA A 29 -3.71 2.03 3.26
N LEU A 30 -4.82 2.34 3.95
CA LEU A 30 -5.69 1.31 4.55
C LEU A 30 -6.25 0.33 3.52
N LYS A 31 -6.73 0.82 2.37
CA LYS A 31 -7.21 -0.03 1.27
C LYS A 31 -6.12 -0.97 0.74
N LEU A 32 -4.92 -0.45 0.51
CA LEU A 32 -3.80 -1.27 0.04
C LEU A 32 -3.46 -2.36 1.07
N LEU A 33 -3.45 -2.02 2.36
CA LEU A 33 -3.19 -2.98 3.45
C LEU A 33 -4.24 -4.08 3.54
N ASP A 34 -5.52 -3.74 3.33
CA ASP A 34 -6.64 -4.67 3.30
C ASP A 34 -6.60 -5.61 2.08
N GLN A 35 -6.12 -5.11 0.94
CA GLN A 35 -5.90 -5.88 -0.29
C GLN A 35 -4.68 -6.83 -0.22
N GLY A 36 -4.01 -6.95 0.92
CA GLY A 36 -2.88 -7.88 1.12
C GLY A 36 -1.51 -7.22 1.14
N ALA A 37 -1.39 -5.88 1.03
CA ALA A 37 -0.07 -5.23 1.04
C ALA A 37 0.70 -5.45 2.35
N ARG A 38 0.02 -5.80 3.44
CA ARG A 38 0.66 -6.18 4.71
C ARG A 38 1.60 -7.36 4.60
N GLU A 39 1.30 -8.32 3.74
CA GLU A 39 2.10 -9.55 3.60
C GLU A 39 3.38 -9.24 2.83
N ILE A 40 3.25 -8.57 1.68
CA ILE A 40 4.38 -8.09 0.88
C ILE A 40 5.34 -7.23 1.73
N LEU A 41 4.82 -6.28 2.50
CA LEU A 41 5.65 -5.42 3.34
C LEU A 41 6.36 -6.18 4.48
N ARG A 42 5.74 -7.23 5.03
CA ARG A 42 6.37 -8.07 6.07
C ARG A 42 7.54 -8.87 5.52
N GLU A 43 7.39 -9.44 4.32
CA GLU A 43 8.46 -10.17 3.65
C GLU A 43 9.69 -9.28 3.43
N ILE A 44 9.48 -8.07 2.90
CA ILE A 44 10.56 -7.09 2.69
C ILE A 44 11.28 -6.75 4.01
N ARG A 45 10.52 -6.52 5.09
CA ARG A 45 11.07 -6.22 6.41
C ARG A 45 11.91 -7.39 6.95
N SER A 46 11.45 -8.62 6.75
CA SER A 46 12.16 -9.83 7.20
C SER A 46 13.50 -10.01 6.51
N ILE A 47 13.66 -9.53 5.27
CA ILE A 47 14.91 -9.62 4.51
C ILE A 47 15.92 -8.55 4.96
N SER A 48 15.42 -7.43 5.48
CA SER A 48 16.24 -6.27 5.88
C SER A 48 16.71 -6.33 7.35
N SER A 49 16.35 -7.39 8.08
CA SER A 49 16.69 -7.63 9.49
C SER A 49 17.79 -8.68 9.59
#